data_AF-K8ELU4-F1
#
_entry.id   AF-K8ELU4-F1
#
_cell.length_a   1.000
_cell.length_b   1.000
_cell.length_c   1.000
_cell.angle_alpha   90.00
_cell.angle_beta   90.00
_cell.angle_gamma   90.00
#
_symmetry.space_group_name_H-M   'P 1'
#
loop_
_entity.id
_entity.type
_entity.pdbx_description
1 polymer ?
#
loop_
_entity_poly.entity_id
_entity_poly.type
_entity_poly.pdbx_seq_one_letter_code
_entity_poly.pdbx_strand_id
1 'polypeptide(L)'
;MHTTPTGSEEEAEEKEQKKEEQKRVAEEDIIMKSRLLSNAFKCLSPGQTRHMSSSLGNSIQSAIDIAKESEAEALKNVPKMTYYSAWFCPFAHRATLALERHRGFLSYEWVESLGWEKRSKTNEEIKTKHENWYHYKSPDLLKANPLGMVPTIKDEFNNVITESIVCIQYIDEIVNGGKEPILASSAAERAKERVMADFVAKTICSKYYSVLVRQEETEQLEAFGEIEKAIEKFATHLVDDDDVMIDGEKREKGRFFNGRQTPGLVDLTLFPWAWRLPVFETHRDERFKIDPAKSVGLRKYMRWLRDMVSRDDVSRTLPNWEEYLQHITRYADGSARSKVANAVRDGRNAHEYDDEKDDVKE
;
A
#
# COMPACT_ATOMS: atom_id res chain seq x y z
N MET A 1 50.48 6.67 17.02
CA MET A 1 50.44 7.85 16.13
C MET A 1 49.21 7.70 15.25
N HIS A 2 48.08 8.27 15.66
CA HIS A 2 46.92 8.37 14.79
C HIS A 2 47.11 9.65 13.96
N THR A 3 47.37 9.48 12.67
CA THR A 3 47.38 10.57 11.70
C THR A 3 45.93 10.98 11.47
N THR A 4 45.55 12.15 11.99
CA THR A 4 44.34 12.85 11.58
C THR A 4 44.45 13.19 10.09
N PRO A 5 43.40 12.94 9.28
CA PRO A 5 43.38 13.32 7.87
C PRO A 5 43.63 14.81 7.75
N THR A 6 44.46 15.18 6.78
CA THR A 6 44.73 16.59 6.50
C THR A 6 43.52 17.19 5.78
N GLY A 7 43.20 18.48 5.97
CA GLY A 7 42.02 19.12 5.37
C GLY A 7 41.96 19.07 3.83
N SER A 8 43.05 18.68 3.15
CA SER A 8 43.06 18.39 1.71
C SER A 8 42.48 17.03 1.32
N GLU A 9 42.44 16.05 2.23
CA GLU A 9 41.86 14.72 1.99
C GLU A 9 40.33 14.75 2.14
N GLU A 10 39.80 15.45 3.14
CA GLU A 10 38.35 15.68 3.29
C GLU A 10 37.75 16.48 2.12
N GLU A 11 38.45 17.52 1.64
CA GLU A 11 38.00 18.27 0.46
C GLU A 11 38.03 17.45 -0.85
N ALA A 12 38.90 16.44 -0.93
CA ALA A 12 38.98 15.54 -2.07
C ALA A 12 37.82 14.53 -2.06
N GLU A 13 37.53 13.92 -0.91
CA GLU A 13 36.38 13.03 -0.73
C GLU A 13 35.04 13.75 -0.98
N GLU A 14 34.87 14.98 -0.50
CA GLU A 14 33.62 15.74 -0.71
C GLU A 14 33.41 16.08 -2.20
N LYS A 15 34.50 16.37 -2.93
CA LYS A 15 34.44 16.60 -4.39
C LYS A 15 34.13 15.33 -5.17
N GLU A 16 34.65 14.19 -4.73
CA GLU A 16 34.39 12.89 -5.36
C GLU A 16 32.94 12.45 -5.13
N GLN A 17 32.41 12.60 -3.93
CA GLN A 17 31.00 12.34 -3.61
C GLN A 17 30.06 13.25 -4.40
N LYS A 18 30.35 14.56 -4.50
CA LYS A 18 29.57 15.48 -5.34
C LYS A 18 29.60 15.12 -6.82
N LYS A 19 30.71 14.58 -7.31
CA LYS A 19 30.86 14.14 -8.69
C LYS A 19 30.07 12.86 -8.96
N GLU A 20 30.07 11.90 -8.02
CA GLU A 20 29.24 10.70 -8.10
C GLU A 20 27.74 11.03 -8.02
N GLU A 21 27.35 11.93 -7.13
CA GLU A 21 25.97 12.42 -7.02
C GLU A 21 25.50 13.05 -8.34
N GLN A 22 26.31 13.95 -8.92
CA GLN A 22 26.01 14.57 -10.21
C GLN A 22 25.93 13.55 -11.36
N LYS A 23 26.79 12.52 -11.32
CA LYS A 23 26.76 11.44 -12.29
C LYS A 23 25.48 10.61 -12.14
N ARG A 24 25.07 10.28 -10.92
CA ARG A 24 23.84 9.53 -10.63
C ARG A 24 22.59 10.30 -11.08
N VAL A 25 22.51 11.59 -10.77
CA VAL A 25 21.40 12.46 -11.21
C VAL A 25 21.35 12.56 -12.74
N ALA A 26 22.50 12.66 -13.40
CA ALA A 26 22.56 12.66 -14.86
C ALA A 26 22.12 11.32 -15.47
N GLU A 27 22.49 10.19 -14.88
CA GLU A 27 22.06 8.85 -15.30
C GLU A 27 20.53 8.67 -15.10
N GLU A 28 19.98 9.12 -13.98
CA GLU A 28 18.53 9.09 -13.71
C GLU A 28 17.73 9.94 -14.70
N ASP A 29 18.19 11.14 -15.02
CA ASP A 29 17.57 12.03 -16.02
C ASP A 29 17.65 11.43 -17.44
N ILE A 30 18.75 10.75 -17.78
CA ILE A 30 18.88 10.01 -19.05
C ILE A 30 17.89 8.85 -19.11
N ILE A 31 17.75 8.06 -18.02
CA ILE A 31 16.80 6.94 -17.95
C ILE A 31 15.36 7.46 -18.09
N MET A 32 15.01 8.54 -17.40
CA MET A 32 13.69 9.14 -17.47
C MET A 32 13.37 9.67 -18.89
N LYS A 33 14.31 10.38 -19.51
CA LYS A 33 14.18 10.88 -20.90
C LYS A 33 14.11 9.74 -21.92
N SER A 34 14.90 8.69 -21.75
CA SER A 34 14.87 7.49 -22.61
C SER A 34 13.51 6.79 -22.55
N ARG A 35 12.94 6.63 -21.35
CA ARG A 35 11.58 6.07 -21.16
C ARG A 35 10.49 6.94 -21.80
N LEU A 36 10.58 8.26 -21.67
CA LEU A 36 9.67 9.20 -22.32
C LEU A 36 9.75 9.12 -23.86
N LEU A 37 10.95 9.02 -24.42
CA LEU A 37 11.17 8.87 -25.86
C LEU A 37 10.68 7.52 -26.39
N SER A 38 10.92 6.42 -25.67
CA SER A 38 10.41 5.08 -26.02
C SER A 38 8.89 5.05 -26.06
N ASN A 39 8.23 5.68 -25.08
CA ASN A 39 6.77 5.81 -25.04
C ASN A 39 6.24 6.72 -26.16
N ALA A 40 6.91 7.84 -26.45
CA ALA A 40 6.53 8.71 -27.56
C ALA A 40 6.66 7.99 -28.92
N PHE A 41 7.67 7.14 -29.09
CA PHE A 41 7.90 6.38 -30.31
C PHE A 41 6.84 5.27 -30.54
N LYS A 42 6.39 4.61 -29.46
CA LYS A 42 5.28 3.63 -29.51
C LYS A 42 3.95 4.24 -29.94
N CYS A 43 3.80 5.56 -29.85
CA CYS A 43 2.61 6.30 -30.25
C CYS A 43 2.64 6.79 -31.72
N LEU A 44 3.74 6.60 -32.46
CA LEU A 44 3.83 7.00 -33.86
C LEU A 44 3.14 5.98 -34.77
N SER A 45 2.34 6.47 -35.71
CA SER A 45 1.64 5.60 -36.68
C SER A 45 2.62 5.03 -37.74
N PRO A 46 2.38 3.83 -38.29
CA PRO A 46 3.28 3.18 -39.27
C PRO A 46 3.55 3.99 -40.55
N GLY A 47 2.74 5.02 -40.84
CA GLY A 47 2.85 5.86 -42.03
C GLY A 47 3.88 7.01 -41.93
N GLN A 48 4.32 7.38 -40.72
CA GLN A 48 5.23 8.53 -40.51
C GLN A 48 6.72 8.19 -40.72
N THR A 49 7.06 6.91 -40.87
CA THR A 49 8.44 6.41 -41.01
C THR A 49 8.90 6.23 -42.47
N ARG A 50 8.02 6.38 -43.46
CA ARG A 50 8.30 6.01 -44.88
C ARG A 50 9.01 7.07 -45.74
N HIS A 51 9.24 8.29 -45.25
CA HIS A 51 9.88 9.37 -46.02
C HIS A 51 11.09 9.99 -45.31
N MET A 52 12.00 9.15 -44.78
CA MET A 52 13.24 9.62 -44.17
C MET A 52 14.43 9.18 -45.02
N SER A 53 15.37 10.10 -45.27
CA SER A 53 16.61 9.78 -46.00
C SER A 53 17.39 8.68 -45.29
N SER A 54 18.21 7.90 -46.01
CA SER A 54 18.97 6.77 -45.44
C SER A 54 19.84 7.16 -44.24
N SER A 55 20.37 8.38 -44.23
CA SER A 55 21.12 8.95 -43.10
C SER A 55 20.24 9.21 -41.88
N LEU A 56 19.02 9.73 -42.08
CA LEU A 56 18.08 10.00 -40.99
C LEU A 56 17.47 8.69 -40.44
N GLY A 57 17.23 7.71 -41.30
CA GLY A 57 16.82 6.35 -40.91
C GLY A 57 17.88 5.64 -40.04
N ASN A 58 19.16 5.74 -40.40
CA ASN A 58 20.25 5.17 -39.61
C ASN A 58 20.42 5.87 -38.24
N SER A 59 20.23 7.20 -38.19
CA SER A 59 20.28 7.95 -36.93
C SER A 59 19.12 7.61 -35.99
N ILE A 60 17.92 7.39 -36.53
CA ILE A 60 16.74 6.95 -35.76
C ILE A 60 16.94 5.53 -35.26
N GLN A 61 17.45 4.62 -36.10
CA GLN A 61 17.72 3.24 -35.70
C GLN A 61 18.77 3.17 -34.58
N SER A 62 19.86 3.93 -34.70
CA SER A 62 20.88 4.03 -33.64
C SER A 62 20.30 4.58 -32.33
N ALA A 63 19.42 5.59 -32.39
CA ALA A 63 18.75 6.12 -31.20
C ALA A 63 17.81 5.09 -30.55
N ILE A 64 17.10 4.29 -31.37
CA ILE A 64 16.27 3.17 -30.89
C ILE A 64 17.12 2.10 -30.22
N ASP A 65 18.26 1.76 -30.80
CA ASP A 65 19.13 0.71 -30.25
C ASP A 65 19.79 1.16 -28.94
N ILE A 66 20.23 2.42 -28.85
CA ILE A 66 20.68 3.03 -27.58
C ILE A 66 19.56 3.03 -26.53
N ALA A 67 18.33 3.37 -26.92
CA ALA A 67 17.19 3.34 -26.01
C ALA A 67 16.89 1.91 -25.52
N LYS A 68 16.97 0.91 -26.39
CA LYS A 68 16.79 -0.50 -26.04
C LYS A 68 17.91 -1.03 -25.13
N GLU A 69 19.16 -0.67 -25.39
CA GLU A 69 20.30 -1.03 -24.54
C GLU A 69 20.18 -0.37 -23.16
N SER A 70 19.81 0.91 -23.12
CA SER A 70 19.52 1.64 -21.87
C SER A 70 18.33 1.04 -21.11
N GLU A 71 17.26 0.64 -21.80
CA GLU A 71 16.10 -0.03 -21.21
C GLU A 71 16.49 -1.40 -20.66
N ALA A 72 17.25 -2.20 -21.42
CA ALA A 72 17.75 -3.51 -20.99
C ALA A 72 18.68 -3.42 -19.78
N GLU A 73 19.55 -2.42 -19.73
CA GLU A 73 20.44 -2.20 -18.58
C GLU A 73 19.67 -1.67 -17.36
N ALA A 74 18.69 -0.78 -17.56
CA ALA A 74 17.79 -0.34 -16.50
C ALA A 74 16.96 -1.50 -15.93
N LEU A 75 16.53 -2.47 -16.76
CA LEU A 75 15.80 -3.67 -16.37
C LEU A 75 16.66 -4.66 -15.54
N LYS A 76 17.99 -4.67 -15.70
CA LYS A 76 18.88 -5.49 -14.85
C LYS A 76 18.95 -4.97 -13.42
N ASN A 77 18.79 -3.66 -13.23
CA ASN A 77 18.95 -2.98 -11.95
C ASN A 77 17.62 -2.70 -11.23
N VAL A 78 16.51 -3.30 -11.70
CA VAL A 78 15.21 -3.18 -11.05
C VAL A 78 15.21 -4.03 -9.76
N PRO A 79 14.92 -3.45 -8.59
CA PRO A 79 14.85 -4.20 -7.33
C PRO A 79 13.92 -5.40 -7.44
N LYS A 80 14.39 -6.55 -6.94
CA LYS A 80 13.63 -7.81 -6.93
C LYS A 80 13.29 -8.21 -5.50
N MET A 81 12.06 -8.69 -5.31
CA MET A 81 11.61 -9.13 -3.99
C MET A 81 10.63 -10.30 -4.05
N THR A 82 10.60 -11.12 -3.01
CA THR A 82 9.52 -12.06 -2.75
C THR A 82 8.50 -11.36 -1.84
N TYR A 83 7.24 -11.39 -2.24
CA TYR A 83 6.13 -10.77 -1.53
C TYR A 83 5.17 -11.83 -1.00
N TYR A 84 5.27 -12.11 0.30
CA TYR A 84 4.36 -13.00 1.01
C TYR A 84 3.10 -12.24 1.38
N SER A 85 1.98 -12.66 0.78
CA SER A 85 0.72 -11.95 0.83
C SER A 85 -0.45 -12.90 1.06
N ALA A 86 -1.64 -12.32 1.15
CA ALA A 86 -2.90 -13.05 1.04
C ALA A 86 -3.94 -12.18 0.35
N TRP A 87 -4.59 -12.69 -0.70
CA TRP A 87 -5.46 -11.88 -1.58
C TRP A 87 -6.61 -11.17 -0.85
N PHE A 88 -7.08 -11.74 0.26
CA PHE A 88 -8.17 -11.19 1.07
C PHE A 88 -7.70 -10.16 2.11
N CYS A 89 -6.41 -10.18 2.49
CA CYS A 89 -5.91 -9.47 3.66
C CYS A 89 -5.79 -7.95 3.43
N PRO A 90 -6.50 -7.10 4.20
CA PRO A 90 -6.42 -5.65 4.03
C PRO A 90 -5.07 -5.07 4.45
N PHE A 91 -4.35 -5.70 5.38
CA PHE A 91 -2.99 -5.29 5.73
C PHE A 91 -2.03 -5.56 4.58
N ALA A 92 -2.12 -6.73 3.94
CA ALA A 92 -1.28 -7.04 2.79
C ALA A 92 -1.60 -6.12 1.61
N HIS A 93 -2.89 -5.85 1.37
CA HIS A 93 -3.36 -4.95 0.32
C HIS A 93 -2.70 -3.55 0.37
N ARG A 94 -2.33 -3.03 1.55
CA ARG A 94 -1.51 -1.80 1.66
C ARG A 94 -0.20 -1.88 0.87
N ALA A 95 0.54 -2.98 1.03
CA ALA A 95 1.78 -3.22 0.29
C ALA A 95 1.49 -3.48 -1.21
N THR A 96 0.42 -4.22 -1.54
CA THR A 96 0.00 -4.42 -2.94
C THR A 96 -0.23 -3.10 -3.67
N LEU A 97 -0.89 -2.12 -3.03
CA LEU A 97 -1.10 -0.79 -3.61
C LEU A 97 0.22 -0.08 -3.91
N ALA A 98 1.21 -0.20 -3.01
CA ALA A 98 2.52 0.40 -3.22
C ALA A 98 3.31 -0.30 -4.34
N LEU A 99 3.23 -1.63 -4.41
CA LEU A 99 3.84 -2.42 -5.49
C LEU A 99 3.22 -2.07 -6.86
N GLU A 100 1.89 -1.93 -6.94
CA GLU A 100 1.20 -1.54 -8.17
C GLU A 100 1.46 -0.08 -8.56
N ARG A 101 1.57 0.84 -7.58
CA ARG A 101 1.98 2.22 -7.83
C ARG A 101 3.34 2.29 -8.53
N HIS A 102 4.27 1.46 -8.09
CA HIS A 102 5.64 1.41 -8.59
C HIS A 102 5.88 0.29 -9.61
N ARG A 103 4.82 -0.19 -10.24
CA ARG A 103 4.91 -1.21 -11.29
C ARG A 103 5.84 -0.73 -12.41
N GLY A 104 6.85 -1.53 -12.71
CA GLY A 104 7.90 -1.19 -13.69
C GLY A 104 9.12 -0.46 -13.13
N PHE A 105 9.10 -0.10 -11.84
CA PHE A 105 10.26 0.39 -11.09
C PHE A 105 10.83 -0.67 -10.12
N LEU A 106 10.06 -1.71 -9.84
CA LEU A 106 10.44 -2.91 -9.10
C LEU A 106 9.80 -4.15 -9.73
N SER A 107 10.27 -5.32 -9.35
CA SER A 107 9.63 -6.60 -9.66
C SER A 107 9.46 -7.44 -8.41
N TYR A 108 8.37 -8.20 -8.33
CA TYR A 108 8.12 -9.06 -7.19
C TYR A 108 7.49 -10.39 -7.59
N GLU A 109 7.80 -11.43 -6.83
CA GLU A 109 7.12 -12.72 -6.87
C GLU A 109 6.04 -12.76 -5.79
N TRP A 110 4.78 -12.98 -6.17
CA TRP A 110 3.69 -13.14 -5.21
C TRP A 110 3.67 -14.55 -4.64
N VAL A 111 3.70 -14.66 -3.31
CA VAL A 111 3.52 -15.93 -2.59
C VAL A 111 2.23 -15.88 -1.77
N GLU A 112 1.21 -16.61 -2.22
CA GLU A 112 -0.05 -16.74 -1.47
C GLU A 112 0.21 -17.54 -0.19
N SER A 113 0.20 -16.85 0.93
CA SER A 113 0.79 -17.35 2.18
C SER A 113 -0.21 -17.63 3.28
N LEU A 114 -1.46 -17.17 3.14
CA LEU A 114 -2.55 -17.49 4.06
C LEU A 114 -3.75 -18.08 3.33
N GLY A 115 -4.46 -18.98 4.02
CA GLY A 115 -5.72 -19.56 3.56
C GLY A 115 -6.58 -19.98 4.73
N TRP A 116 -7.73 -20.60 4.47
CA TRP A 116 -8.52 -21.24 5.51
C TRP A 116 -8.21 -22.73 5.59
N GLU A 117 -8.04 -23.22 6.80
CA GLU A 117 -7.97 -24.65 7.09
C GLU A 117 -8.78 -25.01 8.34
N LYS A 118 -9.14 -26.28 8.42
CA LYS A 118 -9.80 -26.85 9.60
C LYS A 118 -8.74 -27.56 10.44
N ARG A 119 -8.74 -27.29 11.74
CA ARG A 119 -7.91 -27.98 12.74
C ARG A 119 -8.78 -28.44 13.90
N SER A 120 -8.34 -29.47 14.62
CA SER A 120 -8.90 -29.83 15.93
C SER A 120 -8.82 -28.62 16.87
N LYS A 121 -9.80 -28.48 17.77
CA LYS A 121 -9.78 -27.41 18.76
C LYS A 121 -8.52 -27.53 19.61
N THR A 122 -7.80 -26.43 19.78
CA THR A 122 -6.67 -26.34 20.70
C THR A 122 -7.11 -26.22 22.16
N ASN A 123 -8.36 -25.84 22.40
CA ASN A 123 -8.95 -25.75 23.73
C ASN A 123 -10.45 -26.11 23.70
N GLU A 124 -10.86 -27.06 24.55
CA GLU A 124 -12.24 -27.56 24.65
C GLU A 124 -13.24 -26.52 25.20
N GLU A 125 -12.77 -25.51 25.94
CA GLU A 125 -13.60 -24.46 26.55
C GLU A 125 -14.20 -23.49 25.52
N ILE A 126 -13.70 -23.48 24.28
CA ILE A 126 -14.18 -22.61 23.22
C ILE A 126 -15.52 -23.15 22.67
N LYS A 127 -16.61 -22.63 23.24
CA LYS A 127 -17.99 -22.80 22.74
C LYS A 127 -18.28 -21.76 21.67
N THR A 128 -18.59 -22.21 20.44
CA THR A 128 -19.04 -21.33 19.37
C THR A 128 -20.22 -21.95 18.61
N LYS A 129 -21.01 -21.08 17.97
CA LYS A 129 -22.19 -21.45 17.19
C LYS A 129 -21.83 -22.15 15.86
N HIS A 130 -20.60 -21.96 15.38
CA HIS A 130 -20.08 -22.44 14.10
C HIS A 130 -18.76 -23.19 14.30
N GLU A 131 -18.35 -24.03 13.34
CA GLU A 131 -17.06 -24.73 13.37
C GLU A 131 -15.87 -23.74 13.33
N ASN A 132 -14.79 -24.01 14.05
CA ASN A 132 -13.60 -23.16 14.08
C ASN A 132 -12.81 -23.24 12.75
N TRP A 133 -12.42 -22.09 12.20
CA TRP A 133 -11.54 -21.98 11.04
C TRP A 133 -10.25 -21.26 11.37
N TYR A 134 -9.11 -21.84 11.01
CA TYR A 134 -7.79 -21.31 11.30
C TYR A 134 -7.12 -20.83 10.01
N HIS A 135 -6.22 -19.86 10.14
CA HIS A 135 -5.37 -19.52 8.99
C HIS A 135 -4.29 -20.57 8.78
N TYR A 136 -4.28 -21.15 7.59
CA TYR A 136 -3.10 -21.81 7.07
C TYR A 136 -2.00 -20.75 6.89
N LYS A 137 -0.75 -21.15 7.14
CA LYS A 137 0.43 -20.32 6.94
C LYS A 137 1.43 -21.12 6.11
N SER A 138 1.89 -20.56 5.00
CA SER A 138 2.86 -21.25 4.15
C SER A 138 4.20 -21.48 4.89
N PRO A 139 4.89 -22.61 4.65
CA PRO A 139 6.21 -22.86 5.24
C PRO A 139 7.23 -21.78 4.90
N ASP A 140 7.18 -21.24 3.68
CA ASP A 140 8.10 -20.18 3.25
C ASP A 140 7.85 -18.86 3.97
N LEU A 141 6.58 -18.52 4.24
CA LEU A 141 6.25 -17.37 5.09
C LEU A 141 6.81 -17.58 6.50
N LEU A 142 6.60 -18.76 7.11
CA LEU A 142 7.09 -19.03 8.47
C LEU A 142 8.62 -18.99 8.55
N LYS A 143 9.31 -19.37 7.47
CA LYS A 143 10.77 -19.27 7.37
C LYS A 143 11.24 -17.81 7.25
N ALA A 144 10.52 -16.98 6.50
CA ALA A 144 10.86 -15.56 6.34
C ALA A 144 10.47 -14.72 7.55
N ASN A 145 9.30 -14.98 8.12
CA ASN A 145 8.71 -14.30 9.26
C ASN A 145 8.12 -15.34 10.23
N PRO A 146 8.79 -15.67 11.33
CA PRO A 146 8.32 -16.66 12.31
C PRO A 146 6.94 -16.35 12.93
N LEU A 147 6.53 -15.07 12.99
CA LEU A 147 5.17 -14.70 13.40
C LEU A 147 4.10 -15.15 12.39
N GLY A 148 4.53 -15.40 11.15
CA GLY A 148 3.68 -15.88 10.06
C GLY A 148 2.59 -14.87 9.70
N MET A 149 2.95 -13.59 9.66
CA MET A 149 2.06 -12.48 9.37
C MET A 149 2.34 -11.92 7.96
N VAL A 150 1.28 -11.51 7.27
CA VAL A 150 1.37 -10.81 5.98
C VAL A 150 0.92 -9.36 6.15
N PRO A 151 1.47 -8.40 5.39
CA PRO A 151 2.50 -8.57 4.37
C PRO A 151 3.87 -8.87 4.98
N THR A 152 4.66 -9.68 4.28
CA THR A 152 6.11 -9.81 4.50
C THR A 152 6.80 -9.66 3.15
N ILE A 153 7.80 -8.78 3.07
CA ILE A 153 8.63 -8.58 1.88
C ILE A 153 10.02 -9.11 2.20
N LYS A 154 10.58 -9.92 1.30
CA LYS A 154 11.96 -10.34 1.36
C LYS A 154 12.68 -9.84 0.11
N ASP A 155 13.66 -8.97 0.27
CA ASP A 155 14.40 -8.44 -0.88
C ASP A 155 15.49 -9.42 -1.38
N GLU A 156 16.11 -9.06 -2.50
CA GLU A 156 17.20 -9.84 -3.09
C GLU A 156 18.48 -9.91 -2.24
N PHE A 157 18.59 -9.05 -1.22
CA PHE A 157 19.67 -9.05 -0.23
C PHE A 157 19.33 -9.85 1.03
N ASN A 158 18.18 -10.54 1.05
CA ASN A 158 17.63 -11.29 2.18
C ASN A 158 17.21 -10.44 3.38
N ASN A 159 17.05 -9.12 3.23
CA ASN A 159 16.39 -8.31 4.25
C ASN A 159 14.89 -8.67 4.27
N VAL A 160 14.33 -8.78 5.48
CA VAL A 160 12.91 -9.06 5.69
C VAL A 160 12.24 -7.83 6.27
N ILE A 161 11.24 -7.31 5.56
CA ILE A 161 10.44 -6.16 5.95
C ILE A 161 9.04 -6.67 6.27
N THR A 162 8.60 -6.38 7.49
CA THR A 162 7.25 -6.66 7.99
C THR A 162 6.53 -5.34 8.28
N GLU A 163 5.33 -5.41 8.86
CA GLU A 163 4.47 -4.26 9.14
C GLU A 163 3.99 -3.51 7.90
N SER A 164 2.68 -3.61 7.62
CA SER A 164 2.09 -3.12 6.36
C SER A 164 2.38 -1.65 5.99
N ILE A 165 2.45 -0.73 6.96
CA ILE A 165 2.75 0.70 6.72
C ILE A 165 4.26 0.91 6.48
N VAL A 166 5.10 0.09 7.12
CA VAL A 166 6.56 0.09 6.88
C VAL A 166 6.86 -0.50 5.51
N CYS A 167 6.14 -1.56 5.11
CA CYS A 167 6.23 -2.13 3.76
C CYS A 167 5.96 -1.06 2.68
N ILE A 168 4.90 -0.23 2.82
CA ILE A 168 4.63 0.88 1.88
C ILE A 168 5.86 1.79 1.74
N GLN A 169 6.42 2.21 2.88
CA GLN A 169 7.57 3.12 2.90
C GLN A 169 8.79 2.50 2.23
N TYR A 170 9.13 1.27 2.59
CA TYR A 170 10.26 0.56 2.02
C TYR A 170 10.13 0.40 0.50
N ILE A 171 8.94 0.04 0.01
CA ILE A 171 8.65 -0.07 -1.43
C ILE A 171 8.85 1.28 -2.13
N ASP A 172 8.40 2.39 -1.54
CA ASP A 172 8.55 3.73 -2.12
C ASP A 172 10.02 4.19 -2.11
N GLU A 173 10.74 3.91 -1.01
CA GLU A 173 12.12 4.34 -0.81
C GLU A 173 13.11 3.58 -1.70
N ILE A 174 12.95 2.26 -1.89
CA ILE A 174 13.88 1.47 -2.72
C ILE A 174 13.85 1.84 -4.20
N VAL A 175 12.76 2.47 -4.66
CA VAL A 175 12.61 2.99 -6.03
C VAL A 175 12.76 4.51 -6.12
N ASN A 176 13.23 5.16 -5.05
CA ASN A 176 13.38 6.62 -4.94
C ASN A 176 12.10 7.38 -5.32
N GLY A 177 10.93 6.86 -4.93
CA GLY A 177 9.62 7.45 -5.22
C GLY A 177 9.09 7.22 -6.63
N GLY A 178 9.84 6.56 -7.51
CA GLY A 178 9.40 6.18 -8.85
C GLY A 178 8.83 7.35 -9.66
N LYS A 179 7.73 7.11 -10.39
CA LYS A 179 7.04 8.17 -11.16
C LYS A 179 6.14 9.05 -10.29
N GLU A 180 5.43 8.45 -9.34
CA GLU A 180 4.42 9.10 -8.50
C GLU A 180 4.67 8.73 -7.03
N PRO A 181 5.54 9.48 -6.33
CA PRO A 181 5.94 9.15 -4.96
C PRO A 181 4.76 9.02 -4.01
N ILE A 182 4.81 8.01 -3.14
CA ILE A 182 3.80 7.78 -2.09
C ILE A 182 4.13 8.65 -0.87
N LEU A 183 5.40 8.71 -0.50
CA LEU A 183 5.85 9.53 0.63
C LEU A 183 5.92 11.00 0.22
N ALA A 184 5.67 11.88 1.18
CA ALA A 184 5.92 13.31 1.00
C ALA A 184 7.42 13.59 0.83
N SER A 185 7.77 14.70 0.16
CA SER A 185 9.17 15.06 -0.10
C SER A 185 9.92 15.51 1.15
N SER A 186 9.27 16.30 2.01
CA SER A 186 9.93 16.86 3.20
C SER A 186 9.85 15.91 4.40
N ALA A 187 10.90 15.90 5.23
CA ALA A 187 10.94 15.09 6.46
C ALA A 187 9.77 15.43 7.42
N ALA A 188 9.42 16.72 7.52
CA ALA A 188 8.32 17.17 8.37
C ALA A 188 6.96 16.68 7.88
N GLU A 189 6.71 16.68 6.56
CA GLU A 189 5.46 16.16 6.01
C GLU A 189 5.38 14.65 6.13
N ARG A 190 6.48 13.91 5.86
CA ARG A 190 6.51 12.46 6.11
C ARG A 190 6.18 12.12 7.55
N ALA A 191 6.70 12.88 8.52
CA ALA A 191 6.38 12.69 9.93
C ALA A 191 4.89 12.93 10.23
N LYS A 192 4.30 14.01 9.70
CA LYS A 192 2.86 14.30 9.86
C LYS A 192 1.98 13.23 9.20
N GLU A 193 2.34 12.76 8.01
CA GLU A 193 1.63 11.67 7.33
C GLU A 193 1.72 10.36 8.13
N ARG A 194 2.86 10.03 8.74
CA ARG A 194 2.98 8.85 9.63
C ARG A 194 2.06 8.94 10.85
N VAL A 195 1.98 10.11 11.49
CA VAL A 195 1.05 10.34 12.61
C VAL A 195 -0.40 10.13 12.16
N MET A 196 -0.78 10.63 10.99
CA MET A 196 -2.13 10.45 10.48
C MET A 196 -2.40 9.01 10.01
N ALA A 197 -1.41 8.34 9.43
CA ALA A 197 -1.48 6.92 9.07
C ALA A 197 -1.70 6.05 10.31
N ASP A 198 -0.99 6.32 11.42
CA ASP A 198 -1.20 5.65 12.70
C ASP A 198 -2.62 5.92 13.25
N PHE A 199 -3.09 7.17 13.18
CA PHE A 199 -4.45 7.51 13.57
C PHE A 199 -5.49 6.69 12.79
N VAL A 200 -5.46 6.68 11.45
CA VAL A 200 -6.46 5.92 10.67
C VAL A 200 -6.29 4.40 10.85
N ALA A 201 -5.06 3.93 11.06
CA ALA A 201 -4.80 2.52 11.35
C ALA A 201 -5.44 2.06 12.66
N LYS A 202 -5.35 2.87 13.72
CA LYS A 202 -5.91 2.53 15.05
C LYS A 202 -7.41 2.78 15.13
N THR A 203 -7.89 3.90 14.60
CA THR A 203 -9.26 4.37 14.84
C THR A 203 -10.27 3.92 13.80
N ILE A 204 -9.83 3.57 12.59
CA ILE A 204 -10.70 3.05 11.52
C ILE A 204 -10.35 1.59 11.22
N CYS A 205 -9.10 1.31 10.85
CA CYS A 205 -8.70 0.01 10.33
C CYS A 205 -8.73 -1.09 11.40
N SER A 206 -8.24 -0.80 12.60
CA SER A 206 -8.32 -1.74 13.73
C SER A 206 -9.74 -1.85 14.28
N LYS A 207 -10.44 -0.71 14.41
CA LYS A 207 -11.81 -0.64 14.92
C LYS A 207 -12.83 -1.37 14.03
N TYR A 208 -12.57 -1.44 12.73
CA TYR A 208 -13.35 -2.23 11.78
C TYR A 208 -13.63 -3.66 12.28
N TYR A 209 -12.64 -4.30 12.90
CA TYR A 209 -12.81 -5.65 13.41
C TYR A 209 -13.71 -5.72 14.64
N SER A 210 -13.84 -4.66 15.44
CA SER A 210 -14.81 -4.62 16.55
C SER A 210 -16.25 -4.71 16.02
N VAL A 211 -16.56 -3.99 14.94
CA VAL A 211 -17.87 -4.11 14.29
C VAL A 211 -18.07 -5.52 13.70
N LEU A 212 -17.02 -6.05 13.06
CA LEU A 212 -17.09 -7.32 12.32
C LEU A 212 -17.06 -8.57 13.21
N VAL A 213 -16.32 -8.59 14.32
CA VAL A 213 -16.06 -9.81 15.09
C VAL A 213 -16.89 -9.89 16.37
N ARG A 214 -17.13 -8.76 17.05
CA ARG A 214 -18.01 -8.74 18.23
C ARG A 214 -19.40 -9.21 17.82
N GLN A 215 -20.10 -9.88 18.72
CA GLN A 215 -21.41 -10.45 18.46
C GLN A 215 -22.55 -9.66 19.14
N GLU A 216 -22.22 -8.85 20.15
CA GLU A 216 -23.20 -7.98 20.80
C GLU A 216 -23.47 -6.74 19.96
N GLU A 217 -24.73 -6.52 19.63
CA GLU A 217 -25.18 -5.43 18.75
C GLU A 217 -24.80 -4.04 19.28
N THR A 218 -24.89 -3.83 20.60
CA THR A 218 -24.52 -2.55 21.23
C THR A 218 -23.06 -2.22 21.02
N GLU A 219 -22.16 -3.19 21.22
CA GLU A 219 -20.72 -3.01 20.99
C GLU A 219 -20.40 -2.75 19.51
N GLN A 220 -21.13 -3.41 18.61
CA GLN A 220 -20.97 -3.19 17.17
C GLN A 220 -21.39 -1.77 16.78
N LEU A 221 -22.54 -1.28 17.25
CA LEU A 221 -23.04 0.07 16.96
C LEU A 221 -22.13 1.14 17.55
N GLU A 222 -21.65 0.95 18.77
CA GLU A 222 -20.67 1.85 19.40
C GLU A 222 -19.39 1.93 18.57
N ALA A 223 -18.82 0.78 18.18
CA ALA A 223 -17.63 0.73 17.35
C ALA A 223 -17.84 1.37 15.97
N PHE A 224 -19.02 1.19 15.37
CA PHE A 224 -19.35 1.81 14.09
C PHE A 224 -19.43 3.34 14.21
N GLY A 225 -20.07 3.86 15.27
CA GLY A 225 -20.12 5.29 15.55
C GLY A 225 -18.73 5.91 15.79
N GLU A 226 -17.80 5.16 16.39
CA GLU A 226 -16.38 5.57 16.49
C GLU A 226 -15.69 5.64 15.14
N ILE A 227 -15.94 4.68 14.24
CA ILE A 227 -15.44 4.70 12.86
C ILE A 227 -15.97 5.92 12.11
N GLU A 228 -17.27 6.22 12.18
CA GLU A 228 -17.85 7.40 11.53
C GLU A 228 -17.16 8.69 12.02
N LYS A 229 -16.97 8.86 13.34
CA LYS A 229 -16.24 10.01 13.90
C LYS A 229 -14.80 10.09 13.42
N ALA A 230 -14.12 8.95 13.27
CA ALA A 230 -12.75 8.91 12.79
C ALA A 230 -12.65 9.24 11.28
N ILE A 231 -13.63 8.80 10.48
CA ILE A 231 -13.76 9.18 9.06
C ILE A 231 -13.98 10.69 8.94
N GLU A 232 -14.83 11.29 9.77
CA GLU A 232 -15.04 12.75 9.79
C GLU A 232 -13.73 13.50 10.03
N LYS A 233 -12.94 13.04 11.01
CA LYS A 233 -11.62 13.62 11.28
C LYS A 233 -10.68 13.48 10.09
N PHE A 234 -10.64 12.31 9.44
CA PHE A 234 -9.89 12.13 8.19
C PHE A 234 -10.37 13.08 7.09
N ALA A 235 -11.68 13.24 6.93
CA ALA A 235 -12.28 14.08 5.91
C ALA A 235 -11.96 15.57 6.06
N THR A 236 -11.56 16.04 7.26
CA THR A 236 -11.07 17.42 7.44
C THR A 236 -9.79 17.71 6.63
N HIS A 237 -9.04 16.68 6.24
CA HIS A 237 -7.86 16.77 5.39
C HIS A 237 -8.14 16.63 3.89
N LEU A 238 -9.41 16.40 3.52
CA LEU A 238 -9.83 16.33 2.12
C LEU A 238 -10.29 17.71 1.64
N VAL A 239 -9.87 18.07 0.44
CA VAL A 239 -10.22 19.32 -0.21
C VAL A 239 -11.69 19.29 -0.65
N ASP A 240 -12.38 20.43 -0.60
CA ASP A 240 -13.72 20.57 -1.16
C ASP A 240 -13.69 20.47 -2.70
N ASP A 241 -14.79 20.02 -3.30
CA ASP A 241 -15.00 20.29 -4.73
C ASP A 241 -15.33 21.77 -4.80
N ASP A 242 -14.35 22.59 -5.13
CA ASP A 242 -14.47 23.90 -5.81
C ASP A 242 -13.14 24.67 -5.67
N ASP A 243 -12.58 25.08 -6.81
CA ASP A 243 -11.63 26.17 -7.02
C ASP A 243 -10.72 26.54 -5.85
N VAL A 244 -9.62 25.79 -5.69
CA VAL A 244 -8.57 26.22 -4.77
C VAL A 244 -7.77 27.33 -5.41
N MET A 245 -7.92 28.54 -4.88
CA MET A 245 -7.04 29.65 -5.17
C MET A 245 -5.75 29.48 -4.36
N ILE A 246 -4.61 29.33 -5.03
CA ILE A 246 -3.28 29.41 -4.42
C ILE A 246 -2.61 30.65 -5.04
N ASP A 247 -2.20 31.61 -4.21
CA ASP A 247 -1.59 32.87 -4.63
C ASP A 247 -2.42 33.69 -5.65
N GLY A 248 -3.75 33.57 -5.60
CA GLY A 248 -4.67 34.26 -6.52
C GLY A 248 -4.86 33.55 -7.86
N GLU A 249 -4.20 32.40 -8.07
CA GLU A 249 -4.38 31.54 -9.24
C GLU A 249 -5.24 30.33 -8.88
N LYS A 250 -6.19 29.98 -9.74
CA LYS A 250 -6.91 28.71 -9.64
C LYS A 250 -5.91 27.58 -9.86
N ARG A 251 -5.52 26.89 -8.79
CA ARG A 251 -4.73 25.67 -8.83
C ARG A 251 -5.62 24.52 -8.42
N GLU A 252 -5.63 23.47 -9.22
CA GLU A 252 -6.32 22.25 -8.84
C GLU A 252 -5.52 21.63 -7.68
N LYS A 253 -5.99 21.75 -6.42
CA LYS A 253 -5.54 20.83 -5.38
C LYS A 253 -6.07 19.45 -5.75
N GLY A 254 -5.25 18.44 -5.55
CA GLY A 254 -5.63 17.08 -5.87
C GLY A 254 -6.68 16.53 -4.91
N ARG A 255 -7.25 15.38 -5.28
CA ARG A 255 -8.44 14.82 -4.64
C ARG A 255 -8.13 13.90 -3.44
N PHE A 256 -6.85 13.69 -3.14
CA PHE A 256 -6.38 12.79 -2.08
C PHE A 256 -5.99 13.54 -0.81
N PHE A 257 -5.58 12.81 0.23
CA PHE A 257 -5.23 13.36 1.53
C PHE A 257 -4.32 14.60 1.43
N ASN A 258 -4.68 15.67 2.15
CA ASN A 258 -4.02 16.98 2.13
C ASN A 258 -3.92 17.64 0.74
N GLY A 259 -4.79 17.27 -0.20
CA GLY A 259 -4.83 17.89 -1.53
C GLY A 259 -3.77 17.36 -2.50
N ARG A 260 -3.25 16.14 -2.26
CA ARG A 260 -2.30 15.49 -3.17
C ARG A 260 -2.98 15.09 -4.48
N GLN A 261 -2.24 15.17 -5.59
CA GLN A 261 -2.67 14.73 -6.92
C GLN A 261 -2.72 13.20 -7.05
N THR A 262 -1.89 12.52 -6.28
CA THR A 262 -1.81 11.05 -6.25
C THR A 262 -1.93 10.58 -4.80
N PRO A 263 -2.54 9.41 -4.55
CA PRO A 263 -2.67 8.85 -3.20
C PRO A 263 -1.30 8.69 -2.52
N GLY A 264 -1.19 9.20 -1.29
CA GLY A 264 0.00 9.10 -0.46
C GLY A 264 -0.12 8.04 0.64
N LEU A 265 0.79 8.08 1.63
CA LEU A 265 0.87 7.10 2.71
C LEU A 265 -0.44 6.92 3.47
N VAL A 266 -1.13 8.01 3.81
CA VAL A 266 -2.39 7.98 4.57
C VAL A 266 -3.52 7.35 3.74
N ASP A 267 -3.60 7.71 2.45
CA ASP A 267 -4.60 7.17 1.54
C ASP A 267 -4.44 5.65 1.39
N LEU A 268 -3.21 5.18 1.11
CA LEU A 268 -2.90 3.75 0.98
C LEU A 268 -3.12 2.99 2.29
N THR A 269 -2.91 3.65 3.44
CA THR A 269 -3.15 3.04 4.75
C THR A 269 -4.63 2.77 5.00
N LEU A 270 -5.50 3.73 4.63
CA LEU A 270 -6.94 3.66 4.89
C LEU A 270 -7.71 2.86 3.83
N PHE A 271 -7.32 2.98 2.56
CA PHE A 271 -8.11 2.49 1.43
C PHE A 271 -8.55 1.02 1.52
N PRO A 272 -7.70 0.05 1.92
CA PRO A 272 -8.11 -1.34 2.00
C PRO A 272 -9.35 -1.56 2.86
N TRP A 273 -9.49 -0.86 3.98
CA TRP A 273 -10.67 -0.94 4.85
C TRP A 273 -11.82 -0.10 4.33
N ALA A 274 -11.54 1.09 3.78
CA ALA A 274 -12.57 1.95 3.21
C ALA A 274 -13.39 1.23 2.13
N TRP A 275 -12.72 0.53 1.21
CA TRP A 275 -13.39 -0.28 0.18
C TRP A 275 -14.17 -1.46 0.77
N ARG A 276 -13.79 -1.95 1.96
CA ARG A 276 -14.41 -3.10 2.63
C ARG A 276 -15.56 -2.72 3.56
N LEU A 277 -15.76 -1.46 3.93
CA LEU A 277 -16.86 -1.05 4.83
C LEU A 277 -18.26 -1.58 4.42
N PRO A 278 -18.62 -1.71 3.13
CA PRO A 278 -19.91 -2.26 2.72
C PRO A 278 -20.18 -3.70 3.20
N VAL A 279 -19.17 -4.46 3.64
CA VAL A 279 -19.42 -5.77 4.26
C VAL A 279 -20.28 -5.69 5.52
N PHE A 280 -20.29 -4.55 6.21
CA PHE A 280 -21.13 -4.39 7.40
C PHE A 280 -22.61 -4.41 7.04
N GLU A 281 -23.01 -3.78 5.92
CA GLU A 281 -24.40 -3.85 5.44
C GLU A 281 -24.83 -5.29 5.14
N THR A 282 -23.90 -6.13 4.67
CA THR A 282 -24.17 -7.54 4.34
C THR A 282 -24.30 -8.43 5.58
N HIS A 283 -23.48 -8.19 6.61
CA HIS A 283 -23.38 -9.07 7.78
C HIS A 283 -24.02 -8.52 9.05
N ARG A 284 -24.49 -7.28 9.02
CA ARG A 284 -25.26 -6.61 10.07
C ARG A 284 -26.58 -6.17 9.43
N ASP A 285 -26.72 -4.88 9.14
CA ASP A 285 -27.86 -4.29 8.42
C ASP A 285 -27.54 -2.86 7.96
N GLU A 286 -28.55 -2.17 7.40
CA GLU A 286 -28.44 -0.82 6.83
C GLU A 286 -27.95 0.25 7.82
N ARG A 287 -28.06 0.04 9.14
CA ARG A 287 -27.55 1.01 10.14
C ARG A 287 -26.03 1.15 10.11
N PHE A 288 -25.33 0.13 9.59
CA PHE A 288 -23.87 0.09 9.48
C PHE A 288 -23.35 0.61 8.13
N LYS A 289 -24.20 1.31 7.37
CA LYS A 289 -23.82 1.98 6.14
C LYS A 289 -23.17 3.34 6.42
N ILE A 290 -22.07 3.64 5.73
CA ILE A 290 -21.55 5.01 5.66
C ILE A 290 -22.50 5.84 4.79
N ASP A 291 -23.28 6.71 5.43
CA ASP A 291 -24.26 7.53 4.73
C ASP A 291 -23.70 8.94 4.42
N PRO A 292 -23.41 9.26 3.15
CA PRO A 292 -22.95 10.59 2.76
C PRO A 292 -23.98 11.71 3.05
N ALA A 293 -25.26 11.41 3.26
CA ALA A 293 -26.24 12.43 3.60
C ALA A 293 -26.06 12.99 5.02
N LYS A 294 -25.45 12.23 5.94
CA LYS A 294 -25.29 12.60 7.36
C LYS A 294 -24.39 13.83 7.56
N SER A 295 -23.38 14.06 6.71
CA SER A 295 -22.47 15.20 6.87
C SER A 295 -21.67 15.56 5.61
N VAL A 296 -21.07 16.74 5.61
CA VAL A 296 -20.11 17.16 4.56
C VAL A 296 -18.89 16.23 4.54
N GLY A 297 -18.34 15.86 5.70
CA GLY A 297 -17.14 15.02 5.77
C GLY A 297 -17.37 13.62 5.21
N LEU A 298 -18.53 13.01 5.48
CA LEU A 298 -18.88 11.72 4.89
C LEU A 298 -19.10 11.81 3.37
N ARG A 299 -19.61 12.94 2.83
CA ARG A 299 -19.62 13.17 1.37
C ARG A 299 -18.20 13.24 0.79
N LYS A 300 -17.31 14.00 1.42
CA LYS A 300 -15.91 14.12 0.99
C LYS A 300 -15.23 12.75 0.99
N TYR A 301 -15.45 11.97 2.05
CA TYR A 301 -14.94 10.61 2.16
C TYR A 301 -15.45 9.70 1.04
N MET A 302 -16.76 9.70 0.75
CA MET A 302 -17.32 8.87 -0.31
C MET A 302 -16.82 9.26 -1.70
N ARG A 303 -16.55 10.55 -1.93
CA ARG A 303 -15.89 11.02 -3.15
C ARG A 303 -14.44 10.54 -3.21
N TRP A 304 -13.66 10.75 -2.16
CA TRP A 304 -12.28 10.24 -2.06
C TRP A 304 -12.21 8.73 -2.33
N LEU A 305 -13.14 7.95 -1.78
CA LEU A 305 -13.20 6.50 -2.03
C LEU A 305 -13.45 6.21 -3.52
N ARG A 306 -14.34 6.95 -4.18
CA ARG A 306 -14.57 6.83 -5.63
C ARG A 306 -13.31 7.20 -6.43
N ASP A 307 -12.63 8.27 -6.05
CA ASP A 307 -11.39 8.73 -6.70
C ASP A 307 -10.23 7.75 -6.49
N MET A 308 -10.18 7.07 -5.36
CA MET A 308 -9.25 5.96 -5.15
C MET A 308 -9.57 4.80 -6.09
N VAL A 309 -10.83 4.34 -6.12
CA VAL A 309 -11.26 3.19 -6.95
C VAL A 309 -11.10 3.46 -8.45
N SER A 310 -11.25 4.72 -8.89
CA SER A 310 -11.14 5.07 -10.31
C SER A 310 -9.71 5.03 -10.86
N ARG A 311 -8.70 4.92 -10.00
CA ARG A 311 -7.32 4.80 -10.46
C ARG A 311 -7.00 3.39 -10.95
N ASP A 312 -6.26 3.30 -12.04
CA ASP A 312 -5.83 2.04 -12.64
C ASP A 312 -4.94 1.19 -11.71
N ASP A 313 -4.03 1.83 -10.96
CA ASP A 313 -3.14 1.14 -10.01
C ASP A 313 -3.88 0.60 -8.77
N VAL A 314 -5.00 1.23 -8.40
CA VAL A 314 -5.83 0.80 -7.26
C VAL A 314 -6.86 -0.25 -7.69
N SER A 315 -7.54 -0.05 -8.81
CA SER A 315 -8.59 -0.98 -9.27
C SER A 315 -8.06 -2.39 -9.55
N ARG A 316 -6.81 -2.52 -10.01
CA ARG A 316 -6.14 -3.82 -10.23
C ARG A 316 -5.88 -4.62 -8.95
N THR A 317 -5.88 -3.99 -7.77
CA THR A 317 -5.58 -4.67 -6.50
C THR A 317 -6.84 -5.15 -5.78
N LEU A 318 -8.03 -4.81 -6.29
CA LEU A 318 -9.29 -5.16 -5.67
C LEU A 318 -9.56 -6.67 -5.81
N PRO A 319 -9.82 -7.38 -4.71
CA PRO A 319 -10.22 -8.78 -4.80
C PRO A 319 -11.62 -8.90 -5.41
N ASN A 320 -11.96 -10.09 -5.92
CA ASN A 320 -13.33 -10.39 -6.27
C ASN A 320 -14.23 -10.21 -5.04
N TRP A 321 -15.29 -9.40 -5.17
CA TRP A 321 -16.14 -9.03 -4.03
C TRP A 321 -16.93 -10.20 -3.47
N GLU A 322 -17.46 -11.08 -4.33
CA GLU A 322 -18.25 -12.24 -3.91
C GLU A 322 -17.38 -13.26 -3.17
N GLU A 323 -16.19 -13.55 -3.71
CA GLU A 323 -15.21 -14.40 -3.03
C GLU A 323 -14.76 -13.79 -1.70
N TYR A 324 -14.53 -12.47 -1.68
CA TYR A 324 -14.15 -11.77 -0.45
C TYR A 324 -15.26 -11.84 0.62
N LEU A 325 -16.53 -11.66 0.24
CA LEU A 325 -17.67 -11.81 1.15
C LEU A 325 -17.75 -13.22 1.73
N GLN A 326 -17.61 -14.25 0.90
CA GLN A 326 -17.58 -15.64 1.37
C GLN A 326 -16.40 -15.90 2.31
N HIS A 327 -15.25 -15.30 2.04
CA HIS A 327 -14.09 -15.41 2.91
C HIS A 327 -14.33 -14.75 4.27
N ILE A 328 -14.78 -13.48 4.28
CA ILE A 328 -14.88 -12.65 5.48
C ILE A 328 -16.07 -13.02 6.38
N THR A 329 -17.07 -13.75 5.85
CA THR A 329 -18.20 -14.27 6.62
C THR A 329 -17.76 -14.99 7.90
N ARG A 330 -16.62 -15.71 7.87
CA ARG A 330 -16.07 -16.41 9.03
C ARG A 330 -15.65 -15.49 10.18
N TYR A 331 -15.23 -14.26 9.86
CA TYR A 331 -15.00 -13.24 10.88
C TYR A 331 -16.33 -12.72 11.42
N ALA A 332 -17.29 -12.49 10.52
CA ALA A 332 -18.60 -11.95 10.86
C ALA A 332 -19.43 -12.85 11.79
N ASP A 333 -19.39 -14.17 11.55
CA ASP A 333 -20.14 -15.18 12.31
C ASP A 333 -19.40 -15.71 13.55
N GLY A 334 -18.19 -15.19 13.82
CA GLY A 334 -17.37 -15.56 14.97
C GLY A 334 -16.66 -16.91 14.86
N SER A 335 -16.61 -17.54 13.68
CA SER A 335 -15.92 -18.82 13.46
C SER A 335 -14.42 -18.70 13.21
N ALA A 336 -13.92 -17.52 12.82
CA ALA A 336 -12.51 -17.27 12.56
C ALA A 336 -11.64 -17.37 13.82
N ARG A 337 -10.51 -18.07 13.71
CA ARG A 337 -9.46 -18.24 14.73
C ARG A 337 -8.12 -17.74 14.18
N SER A 338 -8.06 -16.44 13.94
CA SER A 338 -6.83 -15.73 13.59
C SER A 338 -6.37 -14.88 14.78
N LYS A 339 -5.07 -14.51 14.84
CA LYS A 339 -4.55 -13.62 15.90
C LYS A 339 -5.41 -12.36 16.07
N VAL A 340 -5.83 -11.74 14.95
CA VAL A 340 -6.73 -10.58 14.95
C VAL A 340 -8.13 -10.91 15.49
N ALA A 341 -8.76 -11.99 15.01
CA ALA A 341 -10.10 -12.36 15.48
C ALA A 341 -10.10 -12.72 16.97
N ASN A 342 -9.02 -13.35 17.44
CA ASN A 342 -8.85 -13.73 18.84
C ASN A 342 -8.67 -12.51 19.73
N ALA A 343 -7.80 -11.57 19.34
CA ALA A 343 -7.62 -10.31 20.07
C ALA A 343 -8.94 -9.54 20.25
N VAL A 344 -9.70 -9.36 19.18
CA VAL A 344 -10.96 -8.60 19.23
C VAL A 344 -12.06 -9.30 20.01
N ARG A 345 -12.12 -10.64 19.91
CA ARG A 345 -13.05 -11.44 20.70
C ARG A 345 -12.75 -11.36 22.20
N ASP A 346 -11.48 -11.25 22.58
CA ASP A 346 -11.04 -11.03 23.95
C ASP A 346 -11.19 -9.57 24.43
N GLY A 347 -11.71 -8.67 23.59
CA GLY A 347 -11.93 -7.25 23.91
C GLY A 347 -10.73 -6.34 23.68
N ARG A 348 -9.64 -6.87 23.09
CA ARG A 348 -8.48 -6.08 22.65
C ARG A 348 -8.70 -5.47 21.27
N ASN A 349 -7.82 -4.57 20.85
CA ASN A 349 -7.82 -4.05 19.50
C ASN A 349 -7.13 -5.01 18.51
N ALA A 350 -7.50 -4.95 17.23
CA ALA A 350 -6.91 -5.80 16.18
C ALA A 350 -5.39 -5.60 15.98
N HIS A 351 -4.84 -4.45 16.37
CA HIS A 351 -3.39 -4.18 16.33
C HIS A 351 -2.65 -4.66 17.59
N GLU A 352 -3.37 -5.11 18.62
CA GLU A 352 -2.84 -5.74 19.82
C GLU A 352 -2.94 -7.27 19.70
N TYR A 353 -2.60 -7.78 18.51
CA TYR A 353 -2.81 -9.18 18.13
C TYR A 353 -1.76 -10.14 18.70
N ASP A 354 -0.65 -9.64 19.22
CA ASP A 354 0.35 -10.45 19.88
C ASP A 354 -0.21 -10.96 21.21
N ASP A 355 -0.29 -12.28 21.35
CA ASP A 355 -0.54 -12.96 22.62
C ASP A 355 0.28 -14.25 22.69
N GLU A 356 0.51 -14.73 23.92
CA GLU A 356 1.22 -16.00 24.17
C GLU A 356 0.33 -17.23 23.95
N LYS A 357 -0.95 -17.06 23.56
CA LYS A 357 -1.95 -18.14 23.58
C LYS A 357 -1.98 -18.95 22.28
N ASP A 358 -1.61 -18.36 21.15
CA ASP A 358 -1.73 -18.98 19.83
C ASP A 358 -0.42 -19.54 19.24
N ASP A 359 0.72 -19.39 19.94
CA ASP A 359 2.05 -19.79 19.44
C ASP A 359 2.48 -21.22 19.82
N VAL A 360 1.65 -21.98 20.55
CA VAL A 360 1.92 -23.40 20.84
C VAL A 360 1.51 -24.28 19.66
N LYS A 361 2.46 -24.51 18.75
CA LYS A 361 2.57 -25.84 18.14
C LYS A 361 3.03 -26.78 19.26
N GLU A 362 2.13 -27.64 19.74
CA GLU A 362 2.57 -28.93 20.29
C GLU A 362 3.11 -29.82 19.17
#